data_AF-A0A5J5BLM0-F1
#
_entry.id   AF-A0A5J5BLM0-F1
#
_cell.length_a   1.000
_cell.length_b   1.000
_cell.length_c   1.000
_cell.angle_alpha   90.00
_cell.angle_beta   90.00
_cell.angle_gamma   90.00
#
_symmetry.space_group_name_H-M   'P 1'
#
loop_
_entity.id
_entity.type
_entity.pdbx_description
1 polymer ?
#
loop_
_entity_poly.entity_id
_entity_poly.type
_entity_poly.pdbx_seq_one_letter_code
_entity_poly.pdbx_strand_id
1 'polypeptide(L)'
;MGGILINILLYCNLLLLLKPSSSLPLCTDSRAPLIPETPLVFCPYNGTLCCNSIEDLCLQKQYESMNVSDPGCASLLKSVLCARCDQFSWELFRVDSVPQRVPILCNSTMSADLSQSSQARNDFCAKVWDTCQNVSVMNSPFAASLQGQAGVPTTSNFTKLTDFWQSKTDFCIAFGGASLDESVCFDGGPVTLNNTGTPSSPSGMCLEKIGNGSYLDMVAHPDGSSRAFFSNQPGKIWLATIPKEGSGGTLELDESNPFLDLTDEVHFDTEFGMMGIAFHPNFTQNGRFFASFNCDKVKWPGCTGRCSCNSDVNCDPSKLKPDNGAQPCQYQSVISEFTVNGTASQTALSTSAIPSEVRRIFTMGLPFTSHHGGQIIFGPTDGYLYVMMGDGGGTDDPYNFSQNKKSLLGKIMRLDVDHIPSGAEISQLGLWGNYAIPVDNPYIEDKELQPEIWALGLRNPWRCSFDSERPSYFMCADVGQGSSMH
;
A
#
# COMPACT_ATOMS: atom_id res chain seq x y z
N MET A 1 15.00 30.48 38.22
CA MET A 1 15.86 30.41 37.01
C MET A 1 15.91 29.02 36.35
N GLY A 2 15.65 27.90 37.05
CA GLY A 2 15.71 26.55 36.45
C GLY A 2 14.60 26.19 35.45
N GLY A 3 13.37 26.72 35.62
CA GLY A 3 12.24 26.40 34.73
C GLY A 3 12.30 27.03 33.32
N ILE A 4 13.09 28.10 33.15
CA ILE A 4 13.27 28.77 31.85
C ILE A 4 14.30 28.01 31.00
N LEU A 5 15.37 27.48 31.62
CA LEU A 5 16.37 26.68 30.91
C LEU A 5 15.80 25.36 30.36
N ILE A 6 14.92 24.69 31.12
CA ILE A 6 14.32 23.41 30.73
C ILE A 6 13.37 23.60 29.54
N ASN A 7 12.57 24.67 29.52
CA ASN A 7 11.69 24.98 28.40
C ASN A 7 12.47 25.37 27.13
N ILE A 8 13.59 26.07 27.25
CA ILE A 8 14.46 26.40 26.11
C ILE A 8 15.15 25.14 25.55
N LEU A 9 15.59 24.22 26.42
CA LEU A 9 16.19 22.94 26.00
C LEU A 9 15.18 22.01 25.31
N LEU A 10 13.92 21.97 25.77
CA LEU A 10 12.84 21.22 25.10
C LEU A 10 12.47 21.83 23.74
N TYR A 11 12.43 23.16 23.63
CA TYR A 11 12.15 23.85 22.36
C TYR A 11 13.30 23.69 21.34
N CYS A 12 14.55 23.72 21.78
CA CYS A 12 15.72 23.48 20.93
C CYS A 12 15.82 22.03 20.44
N ASN A 13 15.36 21.04 21.22
CA ASN A 13 15.33 19.64 20.77
C ASN A 13 14.16 19.34 19.81
N LEU A 14 13.02 20.02 19.94
CA LEU A 14 11.93 19.92 18.94
C LEU A 14 12.35 20.49 17.58
N LEU A 15 13.17 21.55 17.55
CA LEU A 15 13.69 22.13 16.31
C LEU A 15 14.78 21.27 15.63
N LEU A 16 15.37 20.30 16.35
CA LEU A 16 16.34 19.35 15.80
C LEU A 16 15.71 18.08 15.22
N LEU A 17 14.39 17.89 15.39
CA LEU A 17 13.65 16.71 14.90
C LEU A 17 12.93 16.92 13.56
N LEU A 18 12.90 18.14 13.03
CA LEU A 18 12.40 18.41 11.68
C LEU A 18 13.60 18.45 10.73
N LYS A 19 14.03 17.28 10.23
CA LYS A 19 14.77 17.29 8.97
C LYS A 19 13.84 17.93 7.93
N PRO A 20 14.26 18.98 7.22
CA PRO A 20 13.46 19.50 6.11
C PRO A 20 13.39 18.40 5.04
N SER A 21 12.23 17.76 4.92
CA SER A 21 11.92 16.91 3.78
C SER A 21 11.64 17.82 2.59
N SER A 22 12.58 17.89 1.66
CA SER A 22 12.40 18.60 0.39
C SER A 22 11.72 17.66 -0.61
N SER A 23 10.64 18.10 -1.25
CA SER A 23 10.16 17.42 -2.46
C SER A 23 11.24 17.52 -3.54
N LEU A 24 11.67 16.39 -4.08
CA LEU A 24 12.48 16.39 -5.29
C LEU A 24 11.64 16.93 -6.45
N PRO A 25 12.28 17.55 -7.47
CA PRO A 25 11.63 17.77 -8.75
C PRO A 25 11.00 16.47 -9.27
N LEU A 26 10.00 16.54 -10.14
CA LEU A 26 9.39 15.34 -10.71
C LEU A 26 9.61 15.25 -12.22
N CYS A 27 9.70 14.01 -12.68
CA CYS A 27 9.71 13.69 -14.09
C CYS A 27 8.27 13.55 -14.62
N THR A 28 8.11 13.64 -15.95
CA THR A 28 6.79 13.46 -16.61
C THR A 28 6.09 12.14 -16.30
N ASP A 29 6.82 11.12 -15.84
CA ASP A 29 6.31 9.82 -15.41
C ASP A 29 6.12 9.71 -13.88
N SER A 30 6.14 10.85 -13.18
CA SER A 30 6.00 10.97 -11.72
C SER A 30 7.13 10.34 -10.89
N ARG A 31 8.28 10.02 -11.50
CA ARG A 31 9.49 9.60 -10.77
C ARG A 31 10.36 10.78 -10.37
N ALA A 32 11.21 10.57 -9.39
CA ALA A 32 12.27 11.53 -9.05
C ALA A 32 13.39 11.49 -10.11
N PRO A 33 14.01 12.63 -10.43
CA PRO A 33 15.21 12.71 -11.23
C PRO A 33 16.33 11.85 -10.64
N LEU A 34 17.10 11.24 -11.52
CA LEU A 34 18.21 10.37 -11.17
C LEU A 34 19.54 10.98 -11.60
N ILE A 35 20.62 10.56 -10.96
CA ILE A 35 21.97 10.83 -11.44
C ILE A 35 22.35 9.65 -12.34
N PRO A 36 22.50 9.83 -13.66
CA PRO A 36 22.81 8.74 -14.54
C PRO A 36 24.25 8.27 -14.32
N GLU A 37 24.48 6.95 -14.40
CA GLU A 37 25.82 6.36 -14.28
C GLU A 37 26.76 6.80 -15.41
N THR A 38 26.18 7.07 -16.58
CA THR A 38 26.88 7.57 -17.77
C THR A 38 26.23 8.85 -18.28
N PRO A 39 27.00 9.87 -18.69
CA PRO A 39 26.44 11.09 -19.26
C PRO A 39 25.61 10.78 -20.53
N LEU A 40 24.47 11.45 -20.66
CA LEU A 40 23.65 11.39 -21.86
C LEU A 40 24.41 11.98 -23.06
N VAL A 41 24.28 11.35 -24.22
CA VAL A 41 25.04 11.71 -25.42
C VAL A 41 24.26 12.70 -26.27
N PHE A 42 22.95 12.49 -26.40
CA PHE A 42 22.11 13.32 -27.27
C PHE A 42 21.60 14.57 -26.54
N CYS A 43 21.03 14.42 -25.34
CA CYS A 43 20.51 15.48 -24.48
C CYS A 43 21.37 15.66 -23.22
N PRO A 44 22.55 16.32 -23.31
CA PRO A 44 23.46 16.44 -22.18
C PRO A 44 22.91 17.43 -21.13
N TYR A 45 22.75 16.96 -19.89
CA TYR A 45 22.51 17.77 -18.71
C TYR A 45 23.55 17.48 -17.64
N ASN A 46 23.85 18.48 -16.81
CA ASN A 46 24.72 18.33 -15.65
C ASN A 46 23.89 18.10 -14.39
N GLY A 47 24.15 17.03 -13.66
CA GLY A 47 23.50 16.72 -12.38
C GLY A 47 22.36 15.71 -12.51
N THR A 48 21.27 15.95 -11.80
CA THR A 48 20.06 15.12 -11.81
C THR A 48 19.23 15.39 -13.06
N LEU A 49 18.65 14.34 -13.65
CA LEU A 49 17.87 14.42 -14.87
C LEU A 49 16.81 13.32 -14.97
N CYS A 50 15.86 13.50 -15.89
CA CYS A 50 14.67 12.64 -16.02
C CYS A 50 14.76 11.56 -17.10
N CYS A 51 15.93 11.38 -17.72
CA CYS A 51 16.14 10.39 -18.77
C CYS A 51 17.31 9.45 -18.44
N ASN A 52 17.18 8.17 -18.75
CA ASN A 52 18.33 7.27 -18.86
C ASN A 52 18.86 7.20 -20.31
N SER A 53 19.89 6.39 -20.53
CA SER A 53 20.52 6.21 -21.85
C SER A 53 19.58 5.62 -22.91
N ILE A 54 18.59 4.82 -22.51
CA ILE A 54 17.59 4.25 -23.42
C ILE A 54 16.63 5.35 -23.90
N GLU A 55 16.18 6.20 -22.98
CA GLU A 55 15.30 7.33 -23.29
C GLU A 55 16.01 8.38 -24.16
N ASP A 56 17.28 8.68 -23.87
CA ASP A 56 18.13 9.55 -24.68
C ASP A 56 18.27 9.03 -26.12
N LEU A 57 18.49 7.72 -26.30
CA LEU A 57 18.55 7.09 -27.62
C LEU A 57 17.21 7.14 -28.35
N CYS A 58 16.09 7.00 -27.65
CA CYS A 58 14.76 7.15 -28.24
C CYS A 58 14.51 8.58 -28.74
N LEU A 59 14.90 9.58 -27.96
CA LEU A 59 14.83 10.99 -28.37
C LEU A 59 15.73 11.28 -29.58
N GLN A 60 16.93 10.70 -29.61
CA GLN A 60 17.83 10.81 -30.76
C GLN A 60 17.19 10.26 -32.04
N LYS A 61 16.64 9.03 -31.99
CA LYS A 61 15.96 8.42 -33.14
C LYS A 61 14.75 9.23 -33.59
N GLN A 62 13.99 9.77 -32.64
CA GLN A 62 12.87 10.64 -32.93
C GLN A 62 13.34 11.89 -33.68
N TYR A 63 14.41 12.54 -33.21
CA TYR A 63 15.00 13.71 -33.85
C TYR A 63 15.51 13.41 -35.28
N GLU A 64 16.23 12.31 -35.47
CA GLU A 64 16.74 11.88 -36.79
C GLU A 64 15.58 11.63 -37.78
N SER A 65 14.46 11.06 -37.30
CA SER A 65 13.28 10.83 -38.12
C SER A 65 12.58 12.10 -38.61
N MET A 66 12.83 13.26 -37.98
CA MET A 66 12.21 14.52 -38.39
C MET A 66 12.79 15.08 -39.70
N ASN A 67 13.98 14.64 -40.11
CA ASN A 67 14.66 15.01 -41.36
C ASN A 67 14.67 16.54 -41.63
N VAL A 68 15.08 17.32 -40.62
CA VAL A 68 15.07 18.78 -40.67
C VAL A 68 16.33 19.30 -41.36
N SER A 69 16.17 20.02 -42.48
CA SER A 69 17.28 20.54 -43.27
C SER A 69 17.84 21.87 -42.75
N ASP A 70 17.01 22.69 -42.10
CA ASP A 70 17.45 23.98 -41.55
C ASP A 70 18.13 23.80 -40.19
N PRO A 71 19.42 24.16 -40.04
CA PRO A 71 20.18 23.92 -38.82
C PRO A 71 19.68 24.73 -37.62
N GLY A 72 19.09 25.91 -37.85
CA GLY A 72 18.51 26.73 -36.80
C GLY A 72 17.28 26.07 -36.20
N CYS A 73 16.35 25.64 -37.06
CA CYS A 73 15.16 24.91 -36.65
C CYS A 73 15.51 23.56 -36.00
N ALA A 74 16.48 22.83 -36.55
CA ALA A 74 16.96 21.58 -35.99
C ALA A 74 17.45 21.77 -34.54
N SER A 75 18.24 22.82 -34.28
CA SER A 75 18.73 23.10 -32.92
C SER A 75 17.60 23.42 -31.93
N LEU A 76 16.57 24.15 -32.37
CA LEU A 76 15.42 24.48 -31.50
C LEU A 76 14.59 23.24 -31.19
N LEU A 77 14.31 22.41 -32.20
CA LEU A 77 13.57 21.15 -32.03
C LEU A 77 14.32 20.17 -31.14
N LYS A 78 15.65 20.08 -31.26
CA LYS A 78 16.47 19.30 -30.33
C LYS A 78 16.27 19.76 -28.89
N SER A 79 16.30 21.08 -28.66
CA SER A 79 16.13 21.64 -27.31
C SER A 79 14.74 21.31 -26.72
N VAL A 80 13.69 21.42 -27.55
CA VAL A 80 12.32 21.04 -27.17
C VAL A 80 12.20 19.56 -26.79
N LEU A 81 12.82 18.66 -27.56
CA LEU A 81 12.84 17.22 -27.23
C LEU A 81 13.62 16.95 -25.93
N CYS A 82 14.76 17.61 -25.76
CA CYS A 82 15.61 17.43 -24.59
C CYS A 82 15.00 17.99 -23.30
N ALA A 83 13.98 18.84 -23.36
CA ALA A 83 13.24 19.29 -22.17
C ALA A 83 12.62 18.13 -21.37
N ARG A 84 12.37 16.98 -22.02
CA ARG A 84 11.88 15.77 -21.33
C ARG A 84 12.89 15.19 -20.33
N CYS A 85 14.16 15.46 -20.55
CA CYS A 85 15.24 15.05 -19.66
C CYS A 85 15.56 16.08 -18.59
N ASP A 86 14.96 17.28 -18.65
CA ASP A 86 15.09 18.27 -17.59
C ASP A 86 14.55 17.70 -16.27
N GLN A 87 15.22 17.99 -15.16
CA GLN A 87 14.80 17.54 -13.83
C GLN A 87 13.43 18.06 -13.42
N PHE A 88 12.96 19.17 -14.00
CA PHE A 88 11.63 19.76 -13.79
C PHE A 88 10.67 19.44 -14.97
N SER A 89 10.87 18.32 -15.66
CA SER A 89 10.05 17.97 -16.83
C SER A 89 8.56 17.81 -16.49
N TRP A 90 8.20 17.46 -15.26
CA TRP A 90 6.80 17.44 -14.83
C TRP A 90 6.14 18.82 -14.92
N GLU A 91 6.82 19.85 -14.39
CA GLU A 91 6.34 21.22 -14.38
C GLU A 91 6.22 21.79 -15.80
N LEU A 92 7.16 21.42 -16.69
CA LEU A 92 7.20 21.92 -18.06
C LEU A 92 6.12 21.33 -18.97
N PHE A 93 5.67 20.10 -18.74
CA PHE A 93 4.78 19.39 -19.67
C PHE A 93 3.33 19.32 -19.17
N ARG A 94 2.97 19.93 -18.04
CA ARG A 94 1.64 19.77 -17.44
C ARG A 94 0.78 21.03 -17.55
N VAL A 95 -0.42 20.90 -18.13
CA VAL A 95 -1.48 21.92 -18.09
C VAL A 95 -2.74 21.28 -17.48
N ASP A 96 -3.30 21.89 -16.43
CA ASP A 96 -4.54 21.44 -15.75
C ASP A 96 -4.59 19.93 -15.46
N SER A 97 -3.45 19.35 -15.05
CA SER A 97 -3.26 17.92 -14.72
C SER A 97 -3.11 16.93 -15.90
N VAL A 98 -3.05 17.41 -17.15
CA VAL A 98 -2.82 16.55 -18.33
C VAL A 98 -1.41 16.77 -18.89
N PRO A 99 -0.58 15.70 -19.04
CA PRO A 99 0.71 15.80 -19.71
C PRO A 99 0.56 16.10 -21.22
N GLN A 100 1.28 17.10 -21.70
CA GLN A 100 1.41 17.45 -23.11
C GLN A 100 2.56 16.66 -23.75
N ARG A 101 2.64 16.64 -25.09
CA ARG A 101 3.79 16.04 -25.81
C ARG A 101 4.98 16.98 -25.94
N VAL A 102 4.76 18.27 -25.73
CA VAL A 102 5.72 19.36 -25.90
C VAL A 102 5.68 20.17 -24.60
N PRO A 103 6.83 20.69 -24.11
CA PRO A 103 6.82 21.57 -22.95
C PRO A 103 6.09 22.89 -23.27
N ILE A 104 5.54 23.53 -22.24
CA ILE A 104 5.02 24.89 -22.32
C ILE A 104 6.19 25.81 -22.66
N LEU A 105 6.16 26.45 -23.83
CA LEU A 105 7.21 27.35 -24.29
C LEU A 105 6.99 28.75 -23.70
N CYS A 106 8.05 29.43 -23.28
CA CYS A 106 7.90 30.80 -22.78
C CYS A 106 7.38 31.73 -23.89
N ASN A 107 6.28 32.45 -23.60
CA ASN A 107 5.63 33.40 -24.50
C ASN A 107 5.53 34.79 -23.83
N SER A 108 5.85 35.84 -24.58
CA SER A 108 5.92 37.22 -24.07
C SER A 108 4.63 38.02 -24.31
N THR A 109 3.46 37.51 -23.93
CA THR A 109 2.18 38.23 -24.11
C THR A 109 1.89 39.33 -23.08
N MET A 110 2.91 39.89 -22.42
CA MET A 110 2.71 41.04 -21.52
C MET A 110 2.69 42.37 -22.26
N SER A 111 1.54 43.04 -22.12
CA SER A 111 1.39 44.50 -22.25
C SER A 111 2.55 45.17 -21.53
N ALA A 112 3.27 46.03 -22.25
CA ALA A 112 4.38 46.80 -21.73
C ALA A 112 3.87 47.77 -20.66
N ASP A 113 3.90 47.38 -19.38
CA ASP A 113 3.92 48.33 -18.29
C ASP A 113 4.73 47.85 -17.09
N LEU A 114 5.66 48.73 -16.70
CA LEU A 114 6.30 48.88 -15.40
C LEU A 114 7.33 47.83 -14.93
N SER A 115 8.59 48.17 -15.22
CA SER A 115 9.73 48.16 -14.29
C SER A 115 9.96 46.91 -13.43
N GLN A 116 10.80 46.00 -13.91
CA GLN A 116 11.83 45.31 -13.12
C GLN A 116 12.81 44.51 -13.99
N SER A 117 14.10 44.66 -13.66
CA SER A 117 15.30 43.86 -14.00
C SER A 117 15.42 43.10 -15.34
N SER A 118 16.39 43.55 -16.15
CA SER A 118 17.32 42.86 -17.09
C SER A 118 17.16 41.42 -17.63
N GLN A 119 16.13 40.63 -17.33
CA GLN A 119 15.78 39.43 -18.09
C GLN A 119 14.90 39.86 -19.27
N ALA A 120 15.56 40.39 -20.31
CA ALA A 120 14.89 40.72 -21.55
C ALA A 120 14.20 39.48 -22.14
N ARG A 121 12.86 39.48 -22.13
CA ARG A 121 11.95 38.82 -23.09
C ARG A 121 12.53 37.59 -23.82
N ASN A 122 12.66 36.45 -23.15
CA ASN A 122 12.88 35.18 -23.83
C ASN A 122 11.54 34.62 -24.34
N ASP A 123 11.07 35.13 -25.47
CA ASP A 123 9.93 34.55 -26.19
C ASP A 123 10.39 33.35 -27.02
N PHE A 124 10.61 32.24 -26.33
CA PHE A 124 11.08 31.01 -26.96
C PHE A 124 10.04 30.44 -27.92
N CYS A 125 8.75 30.59 -27.60
CA CYS A 125 7.66 30.22 -28.50
C CYS A 125 7.76 30.97 -29.84
N ALA A 126 7.91 32.29 -29.79
CA ALA A 126 8.09 33.12 -30.97
C ALA A 126 9.33 32.71 -31.76
N LYS A 127 10.44 32.40 -31.08
CA LYS A 127 11.68 31.98 -31.72
C LYS A 127 11.51 30.66 -32.48
N VAL A 128 10.80 29.68 -31.91
CA VAL A 128 10.46 28.43 -32.58
C VAL A 128 9.63 28.72 -33.83
N TRP A 129 8.56 29.52 -33.71
CA TRP A 129 7.74 29.89 -34.86
C TRP A 129 8.55 30.58 -35.96
N ASP A 130 9.24 31.67 -35.64
CA ASP A 130 9.91 32.51 -36.63
C ASP A 130 10.98 31.73 -37.42
N THR A 131 11.65 30.78 -36.75
CA THR A 131 12.71 29.95 -37.35
C THR A 131 12.16 28.73 -38.10
N CYS A 132 11.15 28.05 -37.56
CA CYS A 132 10.69 26.76 -38.08
C CYS A 132 9.45 26.84 -38.98
N GLN A 133 8.73 27.96 -39.04
CA GLN A 133 7.39 28.03 -39.64
C GLN A 133 7.30 27.46 -41.07
N ASN A 134 8.32 27.71 -41.89
CA ASN A 134 8.37 27.27 -43.30
C ASN A 134 9.27 26.06 -43.56
N VAL A 135 9.86 25.48 -42.50
CA VAL A 135 10.77 24.33 -42.59
C VAL A 135 9.93 23.05 -42.56
N SER A 136 10.21 22.12 -43.48
CA SER A 136 9.56 20.81 -43.48
C SER A 136 10.15 19.93 -42.39
N VAL A 137 9.29 19.49 -41.47
CA VAL A 137 9.59 18.62 -40.32
C VAL A 137 8.67 17.41 -40.41
N MET A 138 9.23 16.24 -40.68
CA MET A 138 8.46 15.00 -40.73
C MET A 138 8.01 14.63 -39.31
N ASN A 139 6.73 14.26 -39.14
CA ASN A 139 6.15 13.94 -37.82
C ASN A 139 6.37 15.05 -36.77
N SER A 140 6.16 16.31 -37.15
CA SER A 140 6.35 17.46 -36.27
C SER A 140 5.68 17.25 -34.89
N PRO A 141 6.39 17.51 -33.78
CA PRO A 141 5.82 17.40 -32.44
C PRO A 141 4.73 18.45 -32.17
N PHE A 142 4.56 19.43 -33.07
CA PHE A 142 3.58 20.51 -32.99
C PHE A 142 2.33 20.31 -33.85
N ALA A 143 2.04 19.09 -34.30
CA ALA A 143 0.87 18.82 -35.13
C ALA A 143 -0.47 19.10 -34.38
N ALA A 144 -1.48 19.61 -35.09
CA ALA A 144 -2.77 20.06 -34.55
C ALA A 144 -3.60 19.01 -33.79
N SER A 145 -3.39 17.71 -34.03
CA SER A 145 -4.08 16.61 -33.33
C SER A 145 -3.64 16.42 -31.87
N LEU A 146 -2.86 17.36 -31.33
CA LEU A 146 -2.18 17.26 -30.04
C LEU A 146 -2.78 18.13 -28.94
N GLN A 147 -3.74 19.01 -29.25
CA GLN A 147 -4.62 19.64 -28.26
C GLN A 147 -5.79 20.38 -28.92
N GLY A 148 -7.00 20.16 -28.40
CA GLY A 148 -8.21 20.75 -28.93
C GLY A 148 -8.24 22.26 -28.68
N GLN A 149 -8.20 23.06 -29.75
CA GLN A 149 -9.22 24.08 -30.07
C GLN A 149 -8.85 25.07 -31.20
N ALA A 150 -7.70 24.99 -31.88
CA ALA A 150 -7.38 25.97 -32.94
C ALA A 150 -6.71 25.43 -34.22
N GLY A 151 -6.39 24.14 -34.28
CA GLY A 151 -5.65 23.57 -35.42
C GLY A 151 -6.53 23.15 -36.61
N VAL A 152 -5.95 23.16 -37.81
CA VAL A 152 -6.63 22.67 -39.04
C VAL A 152 -6.80 21.13 -38.97
N PRO A 153 -7.96 20.55 -39.34
CA PRO A 153 -8.17 19.10 -39.35
C PRO A 153 -7.12 18.35 -40.18
N THR A 154 -6.43 17.38 -39.58
CA THR A 154 -5.23 16.74 -40.15
C THR A 154 -5.47 15.61 -41.14
N THR A 155 -4.75 15.64 -42.26
CA THR A 155 -4.38 14.49 -43.11
C THR A 155 -2.85 14.29 -43.06
N SER A 156 -2.32 13.13 -43.49
CA SER A 156 -0.92 12.72 -43.32
C SER A 156 0.16 13.55 -44.06
N ASN A 157 -0.22 14.61 -44.78
CA ASN A 157 0.66 15.29 -45.74
C ASN A 157 1.29 16.60 -45.22
N PHE A 158 0.99 17.02 -44.00
CA PHE A 158 1.48 18.27 -43.45
C PHE A 158 2.87 18.12 -42.83
N THR A 159 3.78 19.04 -43.15
CA THR A 159 5.17 18.99 -42.66
C THR A 159 5.67 20.32 -42.11
N LYS A 160 5.04 21.45 -42.42
CA LYS A 160 5.46 22.79 -41.96
C LYS A 160 4.51 23.32 -40.90
N LEU A 161 4.96 24.20 -40.01
CA LEU A 161 4.07 24.77 -38.99
C LEU A 161 2.97 25.64 -39.62
N THR A 162 3.26 26.36 -40.71
CA THR A 162 2.26 27.10 -41.48
C THR A 162 1.17 26.21 -42.08
N ASP A 163 1.44 24.90 -42.22
CA ASP A 163 0.44 23.95 -42.69
C ASP A 163 -0.53 23.55 -41.56
N PHE A 164 -0.07 23.60 -40.30
CA PHE A 164 -0.84 23.19 -39.12
C PHE A 164 -1.55 24.36 -38.43
N TRP A 165 -0.97 25.56 -38.48
CA TRP A 165 -1.35 26.73 -37.68
C TRP A 165 -1.54 27.97 -38.56
N GLN A 166 -2.59 28.74 -38.28
CA GLN A 166 -2.96 29.91 -39.09
C GLN A 166 -2.05 31.12 -38.84
N SER A 167 -1.52 31.27 -37.62
CA SER A 167 -0.64 32.36 -37.26
C SER A 167 0.31 32.00 -36.12
N LYS A 168 1.35 32.83 -35.94
CA LYS A 168 2.24 32.82 -34.78
C LYS A 168 1.47 32.88 -33.46
N THR A 169 0.43 33.72 -33.42
CA THR A 169 -0.41 33.90 -32.24
C THR A 169 -1.13 32.60 -31.89
N ASP A 170 -1.71 31.92 -32.87
CA ASP A 170 -2.41 30.64 -32.62
C ASP A 170 -1.47 29.55 -32.13
N PHE A 171 -0.27 29.46 -32.73
CA PHE A 171 0.77 28.53 -32.28
C PHE A 171 1.20 28.80 -30.83
N CYS A 172 1.41 30.07 -30.47
CA CYS A 172 1.82 30.45 -29.13
C CYS A 172 0.69 30.53 -28.10
N ILE A 173 -0.58 30.50 -28.53
CA ILE A 173 -1.70 30.20 -27.65
C ILE A 173 -1.74 28.69 -27.33
N ALA A 174 -1.43 27.84 -28.31
CA ALA A 174 -1.47 26.39 -28.14
C ALA A 174 -0.30 25.85 -27.30
N PHE A 175 0.91 26.36 -27.52
CA PHE A 175 2.12 25.83 -26.89
C PHE A 175 2.84 26.83 -25.99
N GLY A 176 2.38 28.09 -25.93
CA GLY A 176 3.03 29.14 -25.14
C GLY A 176 2.38 29.33 -23.78
N GLY A 177 3.17 29.71 -22.78
CA GLY A 177 2.70 30.08 -21.44
C GLY A 177 3.39 31.34 -20.92
N ALA A 178 2.66 32.13 -20.10
CA ALA A 178 3.20 33.31 -19.45
C ALA A 178 3.92 32.92 -18.15
N SER A 179 5.11 33.48 -17.90
CA SER A 179 5.93 33.21 -16.72
C SER A 179 5.38 33.82 -15.40
N LEU A 180 4.09 34.18 -15.34
CA LEU A 180 3.54 35.06 -14.29
C LEU A 180 2.57 34.37 -13.30
N ASP A 181 2.03 33.19 -13.62
CA ASP A 181 1.06 32.47 -12.77
C ASP A 181 1.62 31.12 -12.35
N GLU A 182 2.52 31.07 -11.35
CA GLU A 182 3.08 29.85 -10.69
C GLU A 182 3.59 28.72 -11.63
N SER A 183 3.58 28.94 -12.93
CA SER A 183 3.76 27.95 -13.99
C SER A 183 5.10 28.20 -14.67
N VAL A 184 5.86 27.11 -14.80
CA VAL A 184 7.21 27.11 -15.35
C VAL A 184 7.11 26.92 -16.85
N CYS A 185 7.75 27.79 -17.62
CA CYS A 185 7.85 27.66 -19.08
C CYS A 185 9.30 27.37 -19.48
N PHE A 186 9.45 26.69 -20.62
CA PHE A 186 10.74 26.34 -21.22
C PHE A 186 11.22 27.47 -22.14
N ASP A 187 12.42 27.98 -21.87
CA ASP A 187 13.03 29.09 -22.61
C ASP A 187 14.12 28.66 -23.61
N GLY A 188 14.35 27.34 -23.71
CA GLY A 188 15.37 26.74 -24.57
C GLY A 188 16.64 26.30 -23.84
N GLY A 189 16.78 26.57 -22.54
CA GLY A 189 17.89 26.10 -21.71
C GLY A 189 17.44 25.21 -20.53
N PRO A 190 18.40 24.63 -19.77
CA PRO A 190 18.09 23.92 -18.54
C PRO A 190 17.39 24.82 -17.53
N VAL A 191 16.31 24.32 -16.94
CA VAL A 191 15.48 25.12 -16.03
C VAL A 191 16.12 25.19 -14.66
N THR A 192 16.17 26.40 -14.10
CA THR A 192 16.59 26.65 -12.73
C THR A 192 15.46 27.36 -11.99
N LEU A 193 14.82 26.65 -11.05
CA LEU A 193 13.80 27.26 -10.20
C LEU A 193 14.49 27.96 -9.02
N ASN A 194 14.53 29.29 -9.04
CA ASN A 194 14.89 30.09 -7.86
C ASN A 194 13.74 30.12 -6.85
N ASN A 195 13.31 28.97 -6.37
CA ASN A 195 12.32 28.90 -5.30
C ASN A 195 13.03 28.99 -3.94
N THR A 196 12.98 30.20 -3.36
CA THR A 196 13.23 30.43 -1.93
C THR A 196 12.01 30.10 -1.07
N GLY A 197 10.88 29.74 -1.68
CA GLY A 197 9.71 29.20 -1.00
C GLY A 197 9.89 27.72 -0.69
N THR A 198 9.65 27.34 0.57
CA THR A 198 9.55 25.93 1.00
C THR A 198 8.57 25.19 0.09
N PRO A 199 9.01 24.19 -0.68
CA PRO A 199 8.11 23.37 -1.47
C PRO A 199 7.12 22.67 -0.54
N SER A 200 5.82 22.88 -0.73
CA SER A 200 4.81 22.04 -0.08
C SER A 200 4.70 20.74 -0.86
N SER A 201 4.95 19.62 -0.19
CA SER A 201 4.87 18.27 -0.77
C SER A 201 3.56 18.06 -1.53
N PRO A 202 3.57 17.40 -2.70
CA PRO A 202 2.34 16.77 -3.18
C PRO A 202 1.84 15.83 -2.08
N SER A 203 0.58 15.97 -1.70
CA SER A 203 -0.03 15.13 -0.68
C SER A 203 -0.22 13.72 -1.25
N GLY A 204 0.59 12.74 -0.83
CA GLY A 204 0.47 11.38 -1.34
C GLY A 204 1.45 10.36 -0.75
N MET A 205 1.25 9.09 -1.09
CA MET A 205 2.13 7.97 -0.75
C MET A 205 2.81 7.45 -2.02
N CYS A 206 4.10 7.12 -1.94
CA CYS A 206 4.83 6.41 -3.00
C CYS A 206 4.70 4.90 -2.80
N LEU A 207 4.51 4.14 -3.89
CA LEU A 207 4.40 2.68 -3.86
C LEU A 207 5.52 2.06 -4.69
N GLU A 208 6.34 1.21 -4.06
CA GLU A 208 7.37 0.40 -4.72
C GLU A 208 6.89 -1.06 -4.82
N LYS A 209 6.84 -1.60 -6.04
CA LYS A 209 6.46 -3.00 -6.25
C LYS A 209 7.66 -3.91 -6.03
N ILE A 210 7.61 -4.72 -4.97
CA ILE A 210 8.70 -5.65 -4.61
C ILE A 210 8.47 -7.10 -5.07
N GLY A 211 7.29 -7.46 -5.60
CA GLY A 211 6.99 -8.84 -6.02
C GLY A 211 5.66 -8.99 -6.74
N ASN A 212 5.38 -10.21 -7.22
CA ASN A 212 4.13 -10.59 -7.91
C ASN A 212 3.26 -11.59 -7.12
N GLY A 213 3.72 -12.04 -5.95
CA GLY A 213 3.00 -13.02 -5.14
C GLY A 213 1.67 -12.50 -4.60
N SER A 214 0.76 -13.41 -4.28
CA SER A 214 -0.52 -13.11 -3.63
C SER A 214 -0.52 -13.71 -2.22
N TYR A 215 -0.51 -12.83 -1.22
CA TYR A 215 -0.44 -13.19 0.19
C TYR A 215 -1.61 -12.54 0.93
N LEU A 216 -2.18 -13.25 1.89
CA LEU A 216 -3.27 -12.75 2.72
C LEU A 216 -2.74 -11.97 3.92
N ASP A 217 -1.63 -12.41 4.52
CA ASP A 217 -1.04 -11.79 5.70
C ASP A 217 0.47 -11.55 5.54
N MET A 218 0.96 -10.53 6.23
CA MET A 218 2.38 -10.21 6.37
C MET A 218 2.67 -9.84 7.81
N VAL A 219 3.57 -10.57 8.47
CA VAL A 219 4.03 -10.24 9.82
C VAL A 219 5.54 -10.08 9.84
N ALA A 220 6.01 -8.92 10.30
CA ALA A 220 7.44 -8.66 10.42
C ALA A 220 8.11 -9.69 11.34
N HIS A 221 9.34 -10.07 11.01
CA HIS A 221 10.08 -11.00 11.84
C HIS A 221 10.39 -10.35 13.21
N PRO A 222 10.11 -11.00 14.35
CA PRO A 222 10.24 -10.39 15.68
C PRO A 222 11.67 -10.01 16.12
N ASP A 223 12.68 -10.24 15.29
CA ASP A 223 14.07 -9.87 15.57
C ASP A 223 14.44 -8.46 15.08
N GLY A 224 13.50 -7.74 14.44
CA GLY A 224 13.73 -6.40 13.89
C GLY A 224 14.59 -6.38 12.62
N SER A 225 14.83 -7.54 12.00
CA SER A 225 15.50 -7.63 10.70
C SER A 225 14.58 -7.21 9.56
N SER A 226 15.12 -7.09 8.35
CA SER A 226 14.34 -6.88 7.13
C SER A 226 13.64 -8.16 6.64
N ARG A 227 13.30 -9.08 7.54
CA ARG A 227 12.58 -10.32 7.20
C ARG A 227 11.12 -10.21 7.61
N ALA A 228 10.25 -10.87 6.87
CA ALA A 228 8.84 -10.99 7.19
C ALA A 228 8.29 -12.35 6.78
N PHE A 229 7.24 -12.77 7.49
CA PHE A 229 6.47 -13.95 7.18
C PHE A 229 5.26 -13.58 6.34
N PHE A 230 5.05 -14.31 5.26
CA PHE A 230 3.92 -14.13 4.35
C PHE A 230 3.10 -15.41 4.35
N SER A 231 1.78 -15.30 4.52
CA SER A 231 0.89 -16.45 4.41
C SER A 231 -0.08 -16.31 3.25
N ASN A 232 -0.50 -17.44 2.67
CA ASN A 232 -1.56 -17.47 1.68
C ASN A 232 -2.80 -18.23 2.20
N GLN A 233 -3.91 -18.01 1.52
CA GLN A 233 -5.20 -18.59 1.90
C GLN A 233 -5.21 -20.14 1.94
N PRO A 234 -4.54 -20.86 1.02
CA PRO A 234 -4.40 -22.33 1.12
C PRO A 234 -3.67 -22.89 2.33
N GLY A 235 -2.95 -22.08 3.12
CA GLY A 235 -2.31 -22.54 4.36
C GLY A 235 -0.80 -22.69 4.32
N LYS A 236 -0.11 -22.02 3.39
CA LYS A 236 1.36 -21.96 3.36
C LYS A 236 1.85 -20.66 3.99
N ILE A 237 2.96 -20.76 4.71
CA ILE A 237 3.70 -19.62 5.27
C ILE A 237 5.11 -19.65 4.68
N TRP A 238 5.62 -18.51 4.24
CA TRP A 238 7.00 -18.33 3.78
C TRP A 238 7.72 -17.27 4.62
N LEU A 239 9.01 -17.46 4.82
CA LEU A 239 9.90 -16.45 5.34
C LEU A 239 10.61 -15.77 4.16
N ALA A 240 10.57 -14.44 4.09
CA ALA A 240 11.19 -13.68 3.03
C ALA A 240 12.03 -12.51 3.55
N THR A 241 13.00 -12.08 2.74
CA THR A 241 13.77 -10.85 2.98
C THR A 241 13.21 -9.72 2.11
N ILE A 242 12.87 -8.60 2.76
CA ILE A 242 12.37 -7.38 2.13
C ILE A 242 13.58 -6.55 1.66
N PRO A 243 13.61 -6.11 0.38
CA PRO A 243 14.69 -5.29 -0.14
C PRO A 243 14.70 -3.90 0.53
N LYS A 244 15.85 -3.21 0.48
CA LYS A 244 15.93 -1.83 0.97
C LYS A 244 15.05 -0.93 0.11
N GLU A 245 14.37 0.01 0.75
CA GLU A 245 13.57 1.03 0.07
C GLU A 245 14.38 1.75 -1.03
N GLY A 246 13.81 1.85 -2.22
CA GLY A 246 14.43 2.52 -3.37
C GLY A 246 15.61 1.78 -4.00
N SER A 247 15.92 0.55 -3.56
CA SER A 247 16.99 -0.24 -4.17
C SER A 247 16.61 -0.84 -5.52
N GLY A 248 15.31 -0.88 -5.88
CA GLY A 248 14.82 -1.61 -7.04
C GLY A 248 14.95 -3.13 -6.91
N GLY A 249 15.28 -3.63 -5.72
CA GLY A 249 15.35 -5.06 -5.41
C GLY A 249 13.97 -5.71 -5.35
N THR A 250 13.94 -7.03 -5.47
CA THR A 250 12.72 -7.84 -5.34
C THR A 250 12.70 -8.59 -4.01
N LEU A 251 11.50 -9.00 -3.57
CA LEU A 251 11.29 -9.85 -2.42
C LEU A 251 12.05 -11.18 -2.60
N GLU A 252 12.93 -11.50 -1.67
CA GLU A 252 13.67 -12.77 -1.68
C GLU A 252 12.87 -13.81 -0.91
N LEU A 253 12.18 -14.70 -1.62
CA LEU A 253 11.34 -15.75 -1.08
C LEU A 253 11.53 -17.05 -1.90
N ASP A 254 11.70 -18.18 -1.22
CA ASP A 254 11.77 -19.50 -1.87
C ASP A 254 10.39 -20.17 -1.84
N GLU A 255 9.66 -20.11 -2.95
CA GLU A 255 8.30 -20.67 -3.03
C GLU A 255 8.28 -22.19 -2.86
N SER A 256 9.39 -22.87 -3.20
CA SER A 256 9.49 -24.33 -3.15
C SER A 256 9.69 -24.88 -1.73
N ASN A 257 10.16 -24.03 -0.81
CA ASN A 257 10.45 -24.40 0.57
C ASN A 257 9.68 -23.47 1.54
N PRO A 258 8.38 -23.71 1.77
CA PRO A 258 7.62 -22.93 2.74
C PRO A 258 8.19 -23.11 4.15
N PHE A 259 8.09 -22.05 4.95
CA PHE A 259 8.39 -22.07 6.38
C PHE A 259 7.46 -23.04 7.12
N LEU A 260 6.18 -23.07 6.76
CA LEU A 260 5.18 -24.03 7.26
C LEU A 260 4.18 -24.34 6.14
N ASP A 261 3.79 -25.60 6.00
CA ASP A 261 2.76 -26.04 5.05
C ASP A 261 1.64 -26.76 5.82
N LEU A 262 0.43 -26.17 5.82
CA LEU A 262 -0.77 -26.71 6.45
C LEU A 262 -1.87 -27.02 5.41
N THR A 263 -1.51 -27.24 4.14
CA THR A 263 -2.51 -27.44 3.07
C THR A 263 -3.39 -28.68 3.25
N ASP A 264 -2.96 -29.64 4.07
CA ASP A 264 -3.73 -30.86 4.35
C ASP A 264 -4.80 -30.62 5.43
N GLU A 265 -4.58 -29.67 6.34
CA GLU A 265 -5.51 -29.30 7.42
C GLU A 265 -6.44 -28.14 7.01
N VAL A 266 -5.93 -27.20 6.23
CA VAL A 266 -6.65 -25.96 5.88
C VAL A 266 -7.70 -26.21 4.81
N HIS A 267 -8.95 -25.86 5.12
CA HIS A 267 -9.99 -25.67 4.14
C HIS A 267 -10.02 -24.20 3.72
N PHE A 268 -9.97 -23.94 2.41
CA PHE A 268 -10.07 -22.61 1.87
C PHE A 268 -11.09 -22.52 0.73
N ASP A 269 -11.71 -21.34 0.61
CA ASP A 269 -12.58 -20.95 -0.48
C ASP A 269 -12.64 -19.41 -0.58
N THR A 270 -13.81 -18.78 -0.77
CA THR A 270 -13.93 -17.31 -0.79
C THR A 270 -13.84 -16.69 0.62
N GLU A 271 -14.40 -17.36 1.64
CA GLU A 271 -14.52 -16.84 3.01
C GLU A 271 -13.64 -17.62 4.01
N PHE A 272 -13.13 -18.78 3.60
CA PHE A 272 -12.30 -19.65 4.42
C PHE A 272 -10.84 -19.67 3.96
N GLY A 273 -9.95 -20.03 4.89
CA GLY A 273 -8.56 -20.35 4.60
C GLY A 273 -7.70 -20.24 5.85
N MET A 274 -6.39 -20.07 5.66
CA MET A 274 -5.54 -19.48 6.70
C MET A 274 -5.82 -17.99 6.76
N MET A 275 -6.35 -17.52 7.90
CA MET A 275 -6.90 -16.18 8.08
C MET A 275 -5.95 -15.24 8.82
N GLY A 276 -5.01 -15.77 9.60
CA GLY A 276 -4.06 -14.95 10.33
C GLY A 276 -2.88 -15.73 10.88
N ILE A 277 -1.77 -15.03 11.07
CA ILE A 277 -0.58 -15.54 11.77
C ILE A 277 -0.16 -14.53 12.85
N ALA A 278 0.29 -15.02 14.00
CA ALA A 278 0.82 -14.18 15.05
C ALA A 278 2.01 -14.84 15.73
N PHE A 279 3.08 -14.08 15.94
CA PHE A 279 4.27 -14.55 16.64
C PHE A 279 4.18 -14.16 18.10
N HIS A 280 4.54 -15.09 18.99
CA HIS A 280 4.57 -14.82 20.42
C HIS A 280 5.49 -13.62 20.72
N PRO A 281 5.18 -12.74 21.70
CA PRO A 281 6.03 -11.59 22.03
C PRO A 281 7.50 -11.99 22.33
N ASN A 282 7.68 -13.14 22.99
CA ASN A 282 8.98 -13.78 23.24
C ASN A 282 9.43 -14.80 22.17
N PHE A 283 8.99 -14.63 20.90
CA PHE A 283 9.27 -15.60 19.82
C PHE A 283 10.77 -15.87 19.65
N THR A 284 11.62 -14.84 19.75
CA THR A 284 13.07 -15.01 19.59
C THR A 284 13.69 -15.90 20.67
N GLN A 285 13.01 -16.08 21.82
CA GLN A 285 13.44 -17.00 22.88
C GLN A 285 12.72 -18.35 22.82
N ASN A 286 11.42 -18.38 22.54
CA ASN A 286 10.60 -19.59 22.71
C ASN A 286 10.17 -20.28 21.41
N GLY A 287 10.24 -19.60 20.27
CA GLY A 287 9.92 -20.15 18.95
C GLY A 287 8.45 -20.36 18.68
N ARG A 288 7.58 -19.87 19.57
CA ARG A 288 6.13 -20.09 19.51
C ARG A 288 5.49 -19.11 18.56
N PHE A 289 4.67 -19.63 17.67
CA PHE A 289 3.82 -18.82 16.81
C PHE A 289 2.49 -19.52 16.63
N PHE A 290 1.51 -18.76 16.16
CA PHE A 290 0.12 -19.17 16.12
C PHE A 290 -0.42 -18.95 14.72
N ALA A 291 -1.24 -19.88 14.25
CA ALA A 291 -1.98 -19.74 13.01
C ALA A 291 -3.48 -19.86 13.29
N SER A 292 -4.24 -18.96 12.69
CA SER A 292 -5.69 -18.98 12.64
C SER A 292 -6.12 -19.45 11.25
N PHE A 293 -6.92 -20.51 11.20
CA PHE A 293 -7.36 -21.10 9.93
C PHE A 293 -8.69 -21.81 10.04
N ASN A 294 -9.31 -22.06 8.90
CA ASN A 294 -10.51 -22.88 8.81
C ASN A 294 -10.17 -24.30 8.36
N CYS A 295 -10.93 -25.27 8.86
CA CYS A 295 -10.80 -26.66 8.43
C CYS A 295 -12.17 -27.30 8.24
N ASP A 296 -12.20 -28.43 7.54
CA ASP A 296 -13.42 -29.20 7.26
C ASP A 296 -13.40 -30.54 8.00
N LYS A 297 -14.34 -30.74 8.94
CA LYS A 297 -14.47 -31.99 9.71
C LYS A 297 -14.70 -33.23 8.85
N VAL A 298 -15.23 -33.05 7.63
CA VAL A 298 -15.45 -34.16 6.68
C VAL A 298 -14.14 -34.60 6.04
N LYS A 299 -13.21 -33.66 5.79
CA LYS A 299 -11.91 -33.95 5.17
C LYS A 299 -10.85 -34.35 6.20
N TRP A 300 -10.81 -33.63 7.32
CA TRP A 300 -9.84 -33.83 8.38
C TRP A 300 -10.55 -34.16 9.70
N PRO A 301 -10.56 -35.42 10.16
CA PRO A 301 -11.24 -35.80 11.41
C PRO A 301 -10.76 -35.05 12.66
N GLY A 302 -9.50 -34.56 12.66
CA GLY A 302 -8.95 -33.72 13.72
C GLY A 302 -9.55 -32.31 13.79
N CYS A 303 -10.34 -31.93 12.78
CA CYS A 303 -11.10 -30.69 12.72
C CYS A 303 -12.45 -30.81 13.46
N THR A 304 -12.40 -31.13 14.76
CA THR A 304 -13.62 -31.27 15.56
C THR A 304 -13.64 -30.23 16.68
N GLY A 305 -14.75 -29.50 16.77
CA GLY A 305 -15.01 -28.53 17.82
C GLY A 305 -16.47 -28.52 18.24
N ARG A 306 -16.75 -27.84 19.36
CA ARG A 306 -18.11 -27.53 19.78
C ARG A 306 -18.77 -26.64 18.72
N CYS A 307 -20.05 -26.86 18.42
CA CYS A 307 -20.79 -25.99 17.50
C CYS A 307 -21.18 -24.67 18.19
N SER A 308 -20.90 -23.54 17.56
CA SER A 308 -21.29 -22.20 18.07
C SER A 308 -22.80 -22.01 18.14
N CYS A 309 -23.55 -22.54 17.17
CA CYS A 309 -25.00 -22.67 17.26
C CYS A 309 -25.37 -23.83 18.18
N ASN A 310 -25.76 -23.51 19.41
CA ASN A 310 -26.19 -24.50 20.40
C ASN A 310 -27.22 -23.90 21.38
N SER A 311 -27.72 -24.74 22.30
CA SER A 311 -28.77 -24.38 23.25
C SER A 311 -28.42 -23.17 24.13
N ASP A 312 -27.14 -22.97 24.44
CA ASP A 312 -26.70 -21.89 25.34
C ASP A 312 -26.88 -20.51 24.72
N VAL A 313 -26.96 -20.47 23.38
CA VAL A 313 -27.21 -19.26 22.59
C VAL A 313 -28.58 -19.27 21.90
N ASN A 314 -29.50 -20.14 22.34
CA ASN A 314 -30.83 -20.32 21.75
C ASN A 314 -30.81 -20.68 20.25
N CYS A 315 -29.79 -21.41 19.81
CA CYS A 315 -29.66 -21.86 18.43
C CYS A 315 -29.67 -23.40 18.37
N ASP A 316 -30.41 -23.95 17.41
CA ASP A 316 -30.53 -25.39 17.22
C ASP A 316 -29.98 -25.75 15.83
N PRO A 317 -28.80 -26.38 15.75
CA PRO A 317 -28.14 -26.63 14.47
C PRO A 317 -28.94 -27.60 13.60
N SER A 318 -29.84 -28.42 14.16
CA SER A 318 -30.71 -29.31 13.39
C SER A 318 -31.83 -28.58 12.64
N LYS A 319 -32.12 -27.34 13.04
CA LYS A 319 -33.12 -26.47 12.39
C LYS A 319 -32.51 -25.53 11.35
N LEU A 320 -31.18 -25.44 11.31
CA LEU A 320 -30.46 -24.69 10.30
C LEU A 320 -30.50 -25.45 8.97
N LYS A 321 -30.75 -24.71 7.89
CA LYS A 321 -30.61 -25.26 6.53
C LYS A 321 -29.13 -25.29 6.16
N PRO A 322 -28.70 -26.22 5.29
CA PRO A 322 -27.36 -26.18 4.72
C PRO A 322 -27.11 -24.83 4.05
N ASP A 323 -25.93 -24.25 4.31
CA ASP A 323 -25.49 -22.99 3.74
C ASP A 323 -24.38 -23.26 2.73
N ASN A 324 -24.53 -22.79 1.49
CA ASN A 324 -23.64 -23.11 0.36
C ASN A 324 -23.34 -24.63 0.21
N GLY A 325 -24.30 -25.49 0.57
CA GLY A 325 -24.18 -26.95 0.51
C GLY A 325 -23.47 -27.60 1.71
N ALA A 326 -22.95 -26.81 2.65
CA ALA A 326 -22.30 -27.29 3.86
C ALA A 326 -23.32 -27.52 4.99
N GLN A 327 -23.12 -28.57 5.77
CA GLN A 327 -23.94 -28.80 6.97
C GLN A 327 -23.54 -27.83 8.08
N PRO A 328 -24.47 -27.40 8.95
CA PRO A 328 -24.15 -26.54 10.10
C PRO A 328 -23.00 -27.13 10.93
N CYS A 329 -22.03 -26.28 11.28
CA CYS A 329 -20.84 -26.66 12.04
C CYS A 329 -20.04 -27.81 11.39
N GLN A 330 -20.05 -27.90 10.05
CA GLN A 330 -19.11 -28.71 9.29
C GLN A 330 -17.71 -28.10 9.35
N TYR A 331 -17.60 -26.83 8.98
CA TYR A 331 -16.36 -26.09 9.07
C TYR A 331 -16.10 -25.60 10.48
N GLN A 332 -14.83 -25.53 10.85
CA GLN A 332 -14.38 -25.02 12.14
C GLN A 332 -13.46 -23.82 11.93
N SER A 333 -13.51 -22.84 12.83
CA SER A 333 -12.43 -21.87 13.03
C SER A 333 -11.47 -22.44 14.07
N VAL A 334 -10.18 -22.47 13.73
CA VAL A 334 -9.12 -23.07 14.53
C VAL A 334 -8.04 -22.03 14.79
N ILE A 335 -7.53 -22.01 16.03
CA ILE A 335 -6.27 -21.36 16.37
C ILE A 335 -5.35 -22.41 16.97
N SER A 336 -4.18 -22.57 16.38
CA SER A 336 -3.21 -23.59 16.77
C SER A 336 -1.86 -22.97 17.01
N GLU A 337 -1.17 -23.49 18.04
CA GLU A 337 0.21 -23.16 18.35
C GLU A 337 1.15 -24.10 17.62
N PHE A 338 2.20 -23.53 17.04
CA PHE A 338 3.30 -24.20 16.37
C PHE A 338 4.63 -23.72 16.93
N THR A 339 5.68 -24.46 16.61
CA THR A 339 7.05 -24.09 16.98
C THR A 339 8.00 -24.22 15.80
N VAL A 340 9.05 -23.41 15.81
CA VAL A 340 10.10 -23.48 14.80
C VAL A 340 10.85 -24.82 14.87
N ASN A 341 11.41 -25.23 13.74
CA ASN A 341 12.35 -26.34 13.69
C ASN A 341 13.73 -25.81 14.10
N GLY A 342 14.08 -25.95 15.39
CA GLY A 342 15.33 -25.42 15.92
C GLY A 342 15.57 -25.74 17.39
N THR A 343 16.77 -25.41 17.88
CA THR A 343 17.09 -25.45 19.31
C THR A 343 16.78 -24.10 19.95
N ALA A 344 16.45 -24.08 21.25
CA ALA A 344 16.09 -22.86 21.99
C ALA A 344 17.12 -21.71 21.88
N SER A 345 18.38 -22.00 21.55
CA SER A 345 19.45 -21.03 21.34
C SER A 345 19.52 -20.41 19.93
N GLN A 346 18.76 -20.93 18.94
CA GLN A 346 18.85 -20.51 17.52
C GLN A 346 17.50 -20.23 16.88
N THR A 347 16.46 -20.09 17.70
CA THR A 347 15.07 -19.89 17.29
C THR A 347 14.87 -18.79 16.23
N ALA A 348 15.50 -17.62 16.43
CA ALA A 348 15.37 -16.48 15.52
C ALA A 348 16.05 -16.68 14.14
N LEU A 349 16.94 -17.68 14.02
CA LEU A 349 17.61 -18.02 12.76
C LEU A 349 16.91 -19.14 12.00
N SER A 350 15.89 -19.76 12.60
CA SER A 350 15.21 -20.88 11.95
C SER A 350 14.47 -20.41 10.70
N THR A 351 14.65 -21.17 9.62
CA THR A 351 14.02 -20.93 8.32
C THR A 351 12.87 -21.89 8.05
N SER A 352 12.51 -22.75 9.01
CA SER A 352 11.39 -23.69 8.88
C SER A 352 10.71 -23.96 10.23
N ALA A 353 9.47 -24.41 10.21
CA ALA A 353 8.69 -24.82 11.37
C ALA A 353 8.33 -26.30 11.31
N ILE A 354 7.94 -26.85 12.47
CA ILE A 354 7.44 -28.23 12.55
C ILE A 354 5.97 -28.23 12.12
N PRO A 355 5.58 -28.98 11.08
CA PRO A 355 4.19 -29.07 10.60
C PRO A 355 3.37 -30.02 11.49
N SER A 356 3.41 -29.77 12.80
CA SER A 356 2.67 -30.53 13.80
C SER A 356 2.15 -29.55 14.83
N GLU A 357 0.84 -29.58 15.06
CA GLU A 357 0.19 -28.78 16.08
C GLU A 357 0.77 -29.13 17.46
N VAL A 358 1.37 -28.13 18.12
CA VAL A 358 1.88 -28.26 19.49
C VAL A 358 0.70 -28.24 20.46
N ARG A 359 -0.27 -27.34 20.21
CA ARG A 359 -1.45 -27.18 21.06
C ARG A 359 -2.59 -26.54 20.28
N ARG A 360 -3.79 -27.12 20.41
CA ARG A 360 -5.02 -26.46 20.00
C ARG A 360 -5.39 -25.37 21.01
N ILE A 361 -5.26 -24.12 20.60
CA ILE A 361 -5.65 -22.98 21.44
C ILE A 361 -7.16 -22.84 21.42
N PHE A 362 -7.77 -22.78 20.23
CA PHE A 362 -9.21 -22.54 20.11
C PHE A 362 -9.77 -23.38 18.97
N THR A 363 -10.98 -23.91 19.14
CA THR A 363 -11.75 -24.51 18.03
C THR A 363 -13.24 -24.29 18.21
N MET A 364 -13.87 -23.75 17.17
CA MET A 364 -15.30 -23.49 17.17
C MET A 364 -15.93 -23.88 15.83
N GLY A 365 -17.00 -24.66 15.87
CA GLY A 365 -17.81 -25.00 14.71
C GLY A 365 -18.66 -23.84 14.26
N LEU A 366 -18.67 -23.59 12.95
CA LEU A 366 -19.28 -22.42 12.32
C LEU A 366 -20.66 -22.78 11.76
N PRO A 367 -21.74 -22.05 12.11
CA PRO A 367 -23.09 -22.45 11.75
C PRO A 367 -23.41 -22.15 10.29
N PHE A 368 -22.69 -21.20 9.68
CA PHE A 368 -22.81 -20.79 8.29
C PHE A 368 -21.41 -20.64 7.66
N THR A 369 -21.36 -20.16 6.42
CA THR A 369 -20.15 -20.16 5.58
C THR A 369 -19.53 -18.78 5.32
N SER A 370 -19.96 -17.72 6.01
CA SER A 370 -19.47 -16.36 5.79
C SER A 370 -19.27 -15.56 7.08
N HIS A 371 -18.53 -14.45 7.00
CA HIS A 371 -18.32 -13.48 8.08
C HIS A 371 -17.72 -14.05 9.36
N HIS A 372 -16.55 -14.68 9.24
CA HIS A 372 -15.86 -15.26 10.39
C HIS A 372 -14.67 -14.41 10.89
N GLY A 373 -14.18 -13.46 10.08
CA GLY A 373 -12.92 -12.78 10.39
C GLY A 373 -11.77 -13.79 10.47
N GLY A 374 -11.05 -13.81 11.59
CA GLY A 374 -9.99 -14.79 11.85
C GLY A 374 -8.60 -14.20 11.98
N GLN A 375 -8.46 -12.86 11.99
CA GLN A 375 -7.20 -12.24 12.40
C GLN A 375 -6.91 -12.59 13.87
N ILE A 376 -5.62 -12.82 14.14
CA ILE A 376 -5.07 -12.92 15.49
C ILE A 376 -3.91 -11.93 15.63
N ILE A 377 -3.78 -11.31 16.80
CA ILE A 377 -2.69 -10.36 17.09
C ILE A 377 -2.39 -10.34 18.59
N PHE A 378 -1.12 -10.19 18.95
CA PHE A 378 -0.74 -10.00 20.35
C PHE A 378 -0.89 -8.53 20.76
N GLY A 379 -1.47 -8.30 21.94
CA GLY A 379 -1.49 -6.99 22.55
C GLY A 379 -0.06 -6.53 22.90
N PRO A 380 0.38 -5.35 22.45
CA PRO A 380 1.77 -4.93 22.60
C PRO A 380 2.17 -4.63 24.05
N THR A 381 1.21 -4.37 24.93
CA THR A 381 1.46 -4.04 26.34
C THR A 381 1.18 -5.19 27.30
N ASP A 382 0.09 -5.93 27.08
CA ASP A 382 -0.34 -7.01 27.97
C ASP A 382 0.15 -8.40 27.53
N GLY A 383 0.56 -8.57 26.27
CA GLY A 383 1.07 -9.82 25.75
C GLY A 383 0.00 -10.90 25.54
N TYR A 384 -1.29 -10.56 25.63
CA TYR A 384 -2.38 -11.50 25.41
C TYR A 384 -2.71 -11.64 23.93
N LEU A 385 -3.29 -12.79 23.55
CA LEU A 385 -3.71 -13.06 22.18
C LEU A 385 -5.13 -12.51 21.97
N TYR A 386 -5.27 -11.56 21.06
CA TYR A 386 -6.55 -11.04 20.60
C TYR A 386 -7.01 -11.80 19.36
N VAL A 387 -8.28 -12.17 19.34
CA VAL A 387 -8.90 -12.97 18.28
C VAL A 387 -10.15 -12.25 17.76
N MET A 388 -10.18 -12.00 16.45
CA MET A 388 -11.25 -11.29 15.78
C MET A 388 -12.21 -12.31 15.18
N MET A 389 -13.45 -12.31 15.65
CA MET A 389 -14.47 -13.26 15.23
C MET A 389 -15.73 -12.53 14.75
N GLY A 390 -16.12 -12.77 13.51
CA GLY A 390 -17.36 -12.24 12.95
C GLY A 390 -18.60 -12.96 13.46
N ASP A 391 -19.78 -12.45 13.12
CA ASP A 391 -21.09 -12.93 13.57
C ASP A 391 -21.50 -14.28 12.96
N GLY A 392 -20.73 -14.76 11.97
CA GLY A 392 -21.04 -15.98 11.24
C GLY A 392 -22.07 -15.77 10.13
N GLY A 393 -22.46 -14.53 9.82
CA GLY A 393 -23.26 -14.20 8.66
C GLY A 393 -24.76 -14.48 8.77
N GLY A 394 -25.40 -14.54 7.59
CA GLY A 394 -26.84 -14.44 7.46
C GLY A 394 -27.33 -12.98 7.46
N THR A 395 -28.43 -12.75 6.74
CA THR A 395 -29.07 -11.42 6.67
C THR A 395 -29.55 -11.00 8.05
N ASP A 396 -29.11 -9.83 8.51
CA ASP A 396 -29.55 -9.17 9.75
C ASP A 396 -29.27 -9.95 11.05
N ASP A 397 -28.19 -10.74 11.10
CA ASP A 397 -27.79 -11.56 12.26
C ASP A 397 -28.99 -12.31 12.88
N PRO A 398 -29.53 -13.34 12.20
CA PRO A 398 -30.83 -13.92 12.52
C PRO A 398 -30.91 -14.56 13.92
N TYR A 399 -29.77 -14.84 14.55
CA TYR A 399 -29.66 -15.39 15.90
C TYR A 399 -29.13 -14.37 16.92
N ASN A 400 -28.95 -13.12 16.50
CA ASN A 400 -28.42 -12.03 17.29
C ASN A 400 -27.09 -12.40 17.97
N PHE A 401 -26.24 -13.17 17.28
CA PHE A 401 -25.00 -13.69 17.83
C PHE A 401 -24.06 -12.58 18.26
N SER A 402 -24.00 -11.49 17.49
CA SER A 402 -23.14 -10.33 17.75
C SER A 402 -23.42 -9.68 19.11
N GLN A 403 -24.70 -9.56 19.50
CA GLN A 403 -25.13 -9.02 20.80
C GLN A 403 -25.34 -10.11 21.87
N ASN A 404 -25.43 -11.37 21.48
CA ASN A 404 -25.61 -12.47 22.42
C ASN A 404 -24.34 -12.66 23.25
N LYS A 405 -24.47 -12.38 24.55
CA LYS A 405 -23.42 -12.46 25.58
C LYS A 405 -22.85 -13.87 25.78
N LYS A 406 -23.63 -14.91 25.44
CA LYS A 406 -23.24 -16.32 25.55
C LYS A 406 -22.57 -16.86 24.28
N SER A 407 -22.56 -16.07 23.19
CA SER A 407 -21.93 -16.42 21.91
C SER A 407 -20.53 -15.81 21.80
N LEU A 408 -19.61 -16.54 21.18
CA LEU A 408 -18.30 -16.03 20.79
C LEU A 408 -18.25 -15.50 19.35
N LEU A 409 -19.36 -15.63 18.60
CA LEU A 409 -19.52 -14.99 17.28
C LEU A 409 -19.81 -13.49 17.46
N GLY A 410 -19.23 -12.67 16.57
CA GLY A 410 -19.35 -11.21 16.55
C GLY A 410 -18.64 -10.54 17.72
N LYS A 411 -17.45 -11.05 18.08
CA LYS A 411 -16.66 -10.67 19.25
C LYS A 411 -15.21 -10.41 18.90
N ILE A 412 -14.56 -9.63 19.75
CA ILE A 412 -13.11 -9.69 19.94
C ILE A 412 -12.88 -10.43 21.24
N MET A 413 -12.16 -11.54 21.17
CA MET A 413 -11.76 -12.30 22.36
C MET A 413 -10.34 -11.93 22.76
N ARG A 414 -10.04 -11.96 24.07
CA ARG A 414 -8.69 -11.79 24.61
C ARG A 414 -8.32 -12.99 25.47
N LEU A 415 -7.29 -13.72 25.07
CA LEU A 415 -6.93 -15.04 25.59
C LEU A 415 -5.50 -15.03 26.18
N ASP A 416 -5.31 -15.75 27.27
CA ASP A 416 -3.99 -16.02 27.85
C ASP A 416 -3.47 -17.37 27.34
N VAL A 417 -2.45 -17.30 26.49
CA VAL A 417 -1.82 -18.48 25.88
C VAL A 417 -0.56 -18.92 26.61
N ASP A 418 -0.16 -18.28 27.70
CA ASP A 418 1.03 -18.66 28.47
C ASP A 418 0.69 -19.58 29.64
N HIS A 419 -0.53 -19.48 30.16
CA HIS A 419 -1.02 -20.38 31.19
C HIS A 419 -1.82 -21.54 30.57
N ILE A 420 -1.41 -22.78 30.90
CA ILE A 420 -2.12 -23.99 30.50
C ILE A 420 -3.14 -24.33 31.59
N PRO A 421 -4.45 -24.22 31.33
CA PRO A 421 -5.47 -24.57 32.32
C PRO A 421 -5.49 -26.09 32.55
N SER A 422 -5.88 -26.50 33.75
CA SER A 422 -6.21 -27.90 34.04
C SER A 422 -7.52 -28.31 33.33
N GLY A 423 -7.70 -29.61 33.10
CA GLY A 423 -8.95 -30.12 32.51
C GLY A 423 -10.20 -29.80 33.35
N ALA A 424 -10.03 -29.64 34.67
CA ALA A 424 -11.10 -29.21 35.57
C ALA A 424 -11.48 -27.74 35.32
N GLU A 425 -10.50 -26.85 35.13
CA GLU A 425 -10.74 -25.43 34.81
C GLU A 425 -11.40 -25.28 33.44
N ILE A 426 -10.92 -26.00 32.42
CA ILE A 426 -11.55 -26.04 31.09
C ILE A 426 -13.02 -26.44 31.20
N SER A 427 -13.31 -27.51 31.95
CA SER A 427 -14.67 -28.02 32.11
C SER A 427 -15.56 -27.08 32.93
N GLN A 428 -15.02 -26.47 33.98
CA GLN A 428 -15.76 -25.56 34.86
C GLN A 428 -16.13 -24.25 34.15
N LEU A 429 -15.22 -23.70 33.35
CA LEU A 429 -15.42 -22.45 32.62
C LEU A 429 -16.06 -22.69 31.24
N GLY A 430 -16.12 -23.94 30.76
CA GLY A 430 -16.69 -24.28 29.47
C GLY A 430 -15.86 -23.77 28.29
N LEU A 431 -14.53 -23.69 28.45
CA LEU A 431 -13.61 -23.09 27.47
C LEU A 431 -13.62 -23.82 26.13
N TRP A 432 -13.32 -23.07 25.07
CA TRP A 432 -13.30 -23.57 23.69
C TRP A 432 -11.94 -24.15 23.25
N GLY A 433 -10.98 -24.26 24.17
CA GLY A 433 -9.69 -24.90 23.93
C GLY A 433 -8.70 -24.67 25.08
N ASN A 434 -7.40 -24.78 24.81
CA ASN A 434 -6.35 -24.81 25.83
C ASN A 434 -5.69 -23.45 26.06
N TYR A 435 -6.44 -22.50 26.60
CA TYR A 435 -5.98 -21.17 27.05
C TYR A 435 -6.55 -20.84 28.42
N ALA A 436 -5.96 -19.89 29.13
CA ALA A 436 -6.55 -19.28 30.30
C ALA A 436 -7.27 -17.97 29.95
N ILE A 437 -8.08 -17.48 30.88
CA ILE A 437 -8.76 -16.19 30.76
C ILE A 437 -7.90 -15.13 31.47
N PRO A 438 -7.53 -14.03 30.80
CA PRO A 438 -6.90 -12.90 31.47
C PRO A 438 -7.76 -12.40 32.65
N VAL A 439 -7.13 -12.25 33.82
CA VAL A 439 -7.83 -11.91 35.07
C VAL A 439 -8.49 -10.52 35.05
N ASP A 440 -8.02 -9.65 34.16
CA ASP A 440 -8.50 -8.29 33.94
C ASP A 440 -9.43 -8.19 32.71
N ASN A 441 -9.94 -9.31 32.16
CA ASN A 441 -10.96 -9.25 31.11
C ASN A 441 -12.20 -8.49 31.62
N PRO A 442 -12.80 -7.61 30.81
CA PRO A 442 -13.79 -6.62 31.26
C PRO A 442 -15.07 -7.21 31.86
N TYR A 443 -15.36 -8.48 31.58
CA TYR A 443 -16.62 -9.12 31.95
C TYR A 443 -16.43 -10.38 32.81
N ILE A 444 -15.27 -10.56 33.45
CA ILE A 444 -14.97 -11.77 34.24
C ILE A 444 -15.97 -12.02 35.38
N GLU A 445 -16.61 -10.97 35.90
CA GLU A 445 -17.62 -11.06 36.97
C GLU A 445 -19.06 -11.26 36.44
N ASP A 446 -19.33 -10.97 35.16
CA ASP A 446 -20.66 -11.14 34.56
C ASP A 446 -20.84 -12.59 34.10
N LYS A 447 -21.47 -13.41 34.95
CA LYS A 447 -21.74 -14.83 34.68
C LYS A 447 -22.68 -15.08 33.48
N GLU A 448 -23.36 -14.05 32.98
CA GLU A 448 -24.17 -14.16 31.77
C GLU A 448 -23.37 -13.92 30.49
N LEU A 449 -22.10 -13.50 30.62
CA LEU A 449 -21.18 -13.26 29.52
C LEU A 449 -20.10 -14.34 29.45
N GLN A 450 -19.66 -14.67 28.22
CA GLN A 450 -18.50 -15.53 28.05
C GLN A 450 -17.23 -14.79 28.51
N PRO A 451 -16.39 -15.43 29.35
CA PRO A 451 -15.22 -14.79 29.96
C PRO A 451 -14.13 -14.39 28.96
N GLU A 452 -14.13 -14.96 27.75
CA GLU A 452 -13.21 -14.64 26.66
C GLU A 452 -13.46 -13.26 26.05
N ILE A 453 -14.69 -12.74 26.15
CA ILE A 453 -15.12 -11.54 25.43
C ILE A 453 -14.39 -10.31 25.97
N TRP A 454 -13.73 -9.60 25.07
CA TRP A 454 -13.15 -8.28 25.31
C TRP A 454 -14.01 -7.17 24.69
N ALA A 455 -14.52 -7.38 23.48
CA ALA A 455 -15.50 -6.51 22.82
C ALA A 455 -16.57 -7.33 22.09
N LEU A 456 -17.75 -6.74 21.88
CA LEU A 456 -18.88 -7.39 21.19
C LEU A 456 -19.62 -6.44 20.23
N GLY A 457 -20.48 -6.99 19.39
CA GLY A 457 -21.27 -6.24 18.42
C GLY A 457 -20.60 -6.07 17.07
N LEU A 458 -19.70 -6.99 16.71
CA LEU A 458 -19.02 -6.97 15.41
C LEU A 458 -19.72 -7.86 14.40
N ARG A 459 -19.62 -7.49 13.12
CA ARG A 459 -20.21 -8.24 12.01
C ARG A 459 -19.17 -9.11 11.31
N ASN A 460 -18.18 -8.51 10.67
CA ASN A 460 -17.08 -9.19 10.00
C ASN A 460 -15.78 -8.37 10.12
N PRO A 461 -15.15 -8.37 11.32
CA PRO A 461 -13.91 -7.63 11.57
C PRO A 461 -12.75 -8.28 10.81
N TRP A 462 -12.21 -7.57 9.81
CA TRP A 462 -11.22 -8.15 8.90
C TRP A 462 -9.79 -7.89 9.38
N ARG A 463 -9.43 -6.60 9.52
CA ARG A 463 -8.12 -6.18 10.00
C ARG A 463 -8.26 -5.14 11.09
N CYS A 464 -7.54 -5.36 12.16
CA CYS A 464 -7.43 -4.53 13.33
C CYS A 464 -5.96 -4.32 13.69
N SER A 465 -5.68 -3.24 14.38
CA SER A 465 -4.34 -2.86 14.84
C SER A 465 -4.40 -2.09 16.15
N PHE A 466 -3.33 -2.24 16.92
CA PHE A 466 -3.01 -1.33 18.01
C PHE A 466 -2.23 -0.13 17.46
N ASP A 467 -2.52 1.06 17.97
CA ASP A 467 -1.71 2.24 17.71
C ASP A 467 -0.36 2.09 18.42
N SER A 468 0.73 2.14 17.65
CA SER A 468 2.09 1.94 18.17
C SER A 468 2.56 3.04 19.14
N GLU A 469 2.05 4.27 18.99
CA GLU A 469 2.37 5.39 19.88
C GLU A 469 1.44 5.44 21.09
N ARG A 470 0.23 4.90 20.94
CA ARG A 470 -0.80 4.86 21.98
C ARG A 470 -1.35 3.43 22.11
N PRO A 471 -0.62 2.50 22.74
CA PRO A 471 -0.95 1.07 22.71
C PRO A 471 -2.27 0.69 23.38
N SER A 472 -2.96 1.62 24.05
CA SER A 472 -4.34 1.47 24.52
C SER A 472 -5.41 1.75 23.46
N TYR A 473 -5.03 2.32 22.31
CA TYR A 473 -5.93 2.59 21.19
C TYR A 473 -5.90 1.40 20.25
N PHE A 474 -7.08 0.84 20.04
CA PHE A 474 -7.27 -0.34 19.21
C PHE A 474 -8.34 -0.02 18.17
N MET A 475 -8.02 -0.24 16.90
CA MET A 475 -8.84 0.10 15.75
C MET A 475 -9.14 -1.16 14.96
N CYS A 476 -10.38 -1.29 14.46
CA CYS A 476 -10.79 -2.38 13.60
C CYS A 476 -11.58 -1.85 12.40
N ALA A 477 -11.30 -2.40 11.23
CA ALA A 477 -12.20 -2.30 10.08
C ALA A 477 -13.23 -3.44 10.15
N ASP A 478 -14.52 -3.07 10.19
CA ASP A 478 -15.64 -4.00 10.22
C ASP A 478 -16.56 -3.79 9.02
N VAL A 479 -16.93 -4.87 8.33
CA VAL A 479 -17.73 -4.81 7.09
C VAL A 479 -19.22 -4.86 7.45
N GLY A 480 -19.89 -3.72 7.29
CA GLY A 480 -21.33 -3.57 7.51
C GLY A 480 -22.21 -4.25 6.44
N GLN A 481 -23.51 -4.34 6.72
CA GLN A 481 -24.54 -4.70 5.74
C GLN A 481 -25.10 -3.42 5.09
N GLY A 482 -25.53 -3.48 3.83
CA GLY A 482 -26.11 -2.31 3.15
C GLY A 482 -27.32 -1.72 3.90
N SER A 483 -27.36 -0.39 4.03
CA SER A 483 -28.44 0.46 4.60
C SER A 483 -29.08 0.12 5.97
N SER A 484 -28.65 -0.93 6.68
CA SER A 484 -28.99 -1.14 8.09
C SER A 484 -27.76 -0.87 8.96
N MET A 485 -27.78 0.24 9.71
CA MET A 485 -26.93 0.38 10.90
C MET A 485 -27.37 -0.68 11.91
N HIS A 486 -26.42 -1.51 12.38
CA HIS A 486 -26.61 -2.48 13.46
C HIS A 486 -26.42 -1.83 14.82
#